data_AF-A0A2N0L090-F1
#
_entry.id   AF-A0A2N0L090-F1
#
_cell.length_a   1.000
_cell.length_b   1.000
_cell.length_c   1.000
_cell.angle_alpha   90.00
_cell.angle_beta   90.00
_cell.angle_gamma   90.00
#
_symmetry.space_group_name_H-M   'P 1'
#
loop_
_entity.id
_entity.type
_entity.pdbx_description
1 polymer ?
#
loop_
_entity_poly.entity_id
_entity_poly.type
_entity_poly.pdbx_seq_one_letter_code
_entity_poly.pdbx_strand_id
1 'polypeptide(L)'
;METGYTREDLEQMVKDSDEKEFYSRVARLGMLCRQQDDDPGFFNSLALAYHEEARLCWVNGAYVAAILMSQLALEEMIRSHYRAFSGNVSVAQKVDRAGFADLIDQAEKDGWVETEEAKQLHVIRKNYRNPYVHPHDNLGEANSDAQISNPNAFTQAVKIYAPQLGHGDVMDEAWQVVKILVVLFPRISYRFWPVS
;
A
#
# COMPACT_ATOMS: atom_id res chain seq x y z
N MET A 1 20.99 34.38 -4.17
CA MET A 1 21.97 33.31 -3.94
C MET A 1 21.84 32.35 -5.10
N GLU A 2 22.74 32.43 -6.08
CA GLU A 2 22.83 31.43 -7.14
C GLU A 2 23.48 30.19 -6.54
N THR A 3 22.80 29.05 -6.65
CA THR A 3 23.36 27.75 -6.25
C THR A 3 24.50 27.42 -7.21
N GLY A 4 25.74 27.46 -6.73
CA GLY A 4 26.95 27.33 -7.54
C GLY A 4 27.26 25.93 -8.10
N TYR A 5 26.25 25.18 -8.54
CA TYR A 5 26.42 23.85 -9.14
C TYR A 5 26.46 23.94 -10.66
N THR A 6 27.45 23.29 -11.27
CA THR A 6 27.52 23.09 -12.71
C THR A 6 26.60 21.94 -13.14
N ARG A 7 26.35 21.83 -14.45
CA ARG A 7 25.58 20.70 -14.99
C ARG A 7 26.28 19.37 -14.70
N GLU A 8 27.60 19.35 -14.83
CA GLU A 8 28.45 18.20 -14.57
C GLU A 8 28.33 17.74 -13.11
N ASP A 9 28.29 18.68 -12.16
CA ASP A 9 28.07 18.38 -10.74
C ASP A 9 26.73 17.69 -10.52
N LEU A 10 25.65 18.20 -11.13
CA LEU A 10 24.32 17.61 -11.02
C LEU A 10 24.25 16.21 -11.64
N GLU A 11 24.87 16.01 -12.80
CA GLU A 11 24.93 14.70 -13.46
C GLU A 11 25.69 13.66 -12.62
N GLN A 12 26.80 14.06 -11.98
CA GLN A 12 27.55 13.17 -11.10
C GLN A 12 26.77 12.84 -9.82
N MET A 13 26.08 13.82 -9.23
CA MET A 13 25.23 13.60 -8.05
C MET A 13 24.13 12.56 -8.32
N VAL A 14 23.51 12.60 -9.51
CA VAL A 14 22.50 11.61 -9.91
C VAL A 14 23.13 10.23 -10.07
N LYS A 15 24.27 10.11 -10.78
CA LYS A 15 24.97 8.82 -10.95
C LYS A 15 25.37 8.18 -9.63
N ASP A 16 25.96 8.97 -8.72
CA ASP A 16 26.38 8.48 -7.41
C ASP A 16 25.18 7.99 -6.58
N SER A 17 24.05 8.69 -6.68
CA SER A 17 22.80 8.26 -6.03
C SER A 17 22.30 6.95 -6.63
N ASP A 18 22.27 6.84 -7.95
CA ASP A 18 21.80 5.65 -8.66
C ASP A 18 22.63 4.41 -8.36
N GLU A 19 23.96 4.55 -8.32
CA GLU A 19 24.90 3.48 -8.00
C GLU A 19 24.72 2.99 -6.55
N LYS A 20 24.59 3.92 -5.60
CA LYS A 20 24.35 3.58 -4.19
C LYS A 20 23.04 2.82 -3.99
N GLU A 21 21.99 3.21 -4.72
CA GLU A 21 20.68 2.58 -4.59
C GLU A 21 20.52 1.30 -5.42
N PHE A 22 21.37 1.08 -6.43
CA PHE A 22 21.24 -0.04 -7.37
C PHE A 22 21.14 -1.40 -6.66
N TYR A 23 22.09 -1.72 -5.78
CA TYR A 23 22.10 -3.01 -5.08
C TYR A 23 20.90 -3.18 -4.14
N SER A 24 20.45 -2.09 -3.50
CA SER A 24 19.25 -2.11 -2.67
C SER A 24 17.98 -2.33 -3.50
N ARG A 25 17.87 -1.71 -4.67
CA ARG A 25 16.78 -1.94 -5.64
C ARG A 25 16.75 -3.40 -6.10
N VAL A 26 17.92 -3.95 -6.45
CA VAL A 26 18.07 -5.37 -6.86
C VAL A 26 17.65 -6.32 -5.74
N ALA A 27 18.06 -6.05 -4.49
CA ALA A 27 17.66 -6.86 -3.35
C ALA A 27 16.13 -6.85 -3.13
N ARG A 28 15.51 -5.67 -3.16
CA ARG A 28 14.04 -5.51 -3.03
C ARG A 28 13.28 -6.17 -4.17
N LEU A 29 13.78 -6.07 -5.40
CA LEU A 29 13.22 -6.78 -6.56
C LEU A 29 13.33 -8.30 -6.37
N GLY A 30 14.48 -8.79 -5.89
CA GLY A 30 14.67 -10.20 -5.57
C GLY A 30 13.68 -10.72 -4.52
N MET A 31 13.29 -9.89 -3.54
CA MET A 31 12.23 -10.24 -2.57
C MET A 31 10.86 -10.39 -3.24
N LEU A 32 10.48 -9.45 -4.12
CA LEU A 32 9.23 -9.53 -4.88
C LEU A 32 9.17 -10.79 -5.76
N CYS A 33 10.22 -11.07 -6.52
CA CYS A 33 10.27 -12.22 -7.43
C CYS A 33 10.14 -13.56 -6.71
N ARG A 34 10.53 -13.66 -5.43
CA ARG A 34 10.39 -14.89 -4.62
C ARG A 34 8.98 -15.10 -4.06
N GLN A 35 8.11 -14.10 -4.12
CA GLN A 35 6.75 -14.17 -3.58
C GLN A 35 5.68 -14.20 -4.68
N GLN A 36 6.07 -13.94 -5.93
CA GLN A 36 5.15 -13.93 -7.06
C GLN A 36 5.05 -15.34 -7.64
N ASP A 37 4.05 -16.09 -7.18
CA ASP A 37 3.79 -17.44 -7.67
C ASP A 37 2.94 -17.46 -8.96
N ASP A 38 2.09 -16.44 -9.15
CA ASP A 38 1.10 -16.42 -10.24
C ASP A 38 1.18 -15.14 -11.10
N ASP A 39 0.89 -15.30 -12.40
CA ASP A 39 0.56 -14.18 -13.27
C ASP A 39 -0.76 -13.58 -12.76
N PRO A 40 -0.81 -12.28 -12.49
CA PRO A 40 -2.02 -11.68 -11.97
C PRO A 40 -3.26 -11.98 -12.91
N GLY A 41 -3.12 -12.16 -14.23
CA GLY A 41 -4.23 -12.53 -15.13
C GLY A 41 -4.92 -11.35 -15.84
N PHE A 42 -6.18 -11.51 -16.28
CA PHE A 42 -6.94 -10.43 -16.94
C PHE A 42 -7.64 -9.52 -15.93
N PHE A 43 -7.45 -8.20 -16.04
CA PHE A 43 -7.85 -7.23 -15.03
C PHE A 43 -8.65 -6.04 -15.53
N ASN A 44 -9.34 -5.38 -14.60
CA ASN A 44 -9.58 -3.95 -14.75
C ASN A 44 -8.23 -3.21 -14.79
N SER A 45 -8.02 -2.43 -15.86
CA SER A 45 -6.77 -1.71 -16.13
C SER A 45 -6.31 -0.83 -14.98
N LEU A 46 -7.21 -0.23 -14.19
CA LEU A 46 -6.82 0.69 -13.11
C LEU A 46 -6.30 -0.03 -11.87
N ALA A 47 -6.96 -1.12 -11.46
CA ALA A 47 -6.49 -1.92 -10.31
C ALA A 47 -5.11 -2.52 -10.58
N LEU A 48 -4.88 -3.00 -11.82
CA LEU A 48 -3.58 -3.50 -12.25
C LEU A 48 -2.53 -2.40 -12.24
N ALA A 49 -2.85 -1.21 -12.75
CA ALA A 49 -1.93 -0.08 -12.73
C ALA A 49 -1.48 0.28 -11.30
N TYR A 50 -2.41 0.31 -10.33
CA TYR A 50 -2.04 0.51 -8.91
C TYR A 50 -1.21 -0.64 -8.35
N HIS A 51 -1.48 -1.88 -8.73
CA HIS A 51 -0.69 -3.03 -8.32
C HIS A 51 0.76 -2.93 -8.83
N GLU A 52 0.95 -2.58 -10.10
CA GLU A 52 2.28 -2.36 -10.70
C GLU A 52 3.00 -1.17 -10.05
N GLU A 53 2.28 -0.07 -9.83
CA GLU A 53 2.83 1.12 -9.18
C GLU A 53 3.26 0.82 -7.73
N ALA A 54 2.50 0.02 -6.98
CA ALA A 54 2.87 -0.41 -5.64
C ALA A 54 4.21 -1.18 -5.63
N ARG A 55 4.40 -2.07 -6.60
CA ARG A 55 5.65 -2.84 -6.76
C ARG A 55 6.81 -1.92 -7.14
N LEU A 56 6.57 -0.96 -8.04
CA LEU A 56 7.58 0.02 -8.44
C LEU A 56 7.98 0.91 -7.27
N CYS A 57 7.02 1.39 -6.48
CA CYS A 57 7.26 2.16 -5.27
C CYS A 57 8.12 1.38 -4.28
N TRP A 58 7.82 0.09 -4.05
CA TRP A 58 8.63 -0.78 -3.19
C TRP A 58 10.07 -0.89 -3.69
N VAL A 59 10.27 -1.21 -4.98
CA VAL A 59 11.60 -1.37 -5.56
C VAL A 59 12.40 -0.07 -5.41
N ASN A 60 11.80 1.09 -5.62
CA ASN A 60 12.46 2.39 -5.51
C ASN A 60 12.53 2.95 -4.07
N GLY A 61 12.12 2.20 -3.05
CA GLY A 61 12.20 2.65 -1.66
C GLY A 61 11.16 3.72 -1.26
N ALA A 62 10.14 3.95 -2.09
CA ALA A 62 9.02 4.83 -1.78
C ALA A 62 8.00 4.09 -0.89
N TYR A 63 8.40 3.74 0.34
CA TYR A 63 7.70 2.77 1.19
C TYR A 63 6.26 3.18 1.55
N VAL A 64 6.04 4.44 1.95
CA VAL A 64 4.69 4.94 2.25
C VAL A 64 3.82 4.88 0.99
N ALA A 65 4.35 5.29 -0.16
CA ALA A 65 3.62 5.21 -1.43
C ALA A 65 3.27 3.76 -1.78
N ALA A 66 4.18 2.81 -1.55
CA ALA A 66 3.92 1.38 -1.76
C ALA A 66 2.75 0.88 -0.91
N ILE A 67 2.65 1.30 0.36
CA ILE A 67 1.52 0.97 1.25
C ILE A 67 0.20 1.53 0.68
N LEU A 68 0.20 2.81 0.27
CA LEU A 68 -1.00 3.47 -0.25
C LEU A 68 -1.46 2.85 -1.57
N MET A 69 -0.55 2.63 -2.51
CA MET A 69 -0.84 2.02 -3.80
C MET A 69 -1.32 0.58 -3.66
N SER A 70 -0.78 -0.18 -2.71
CA SER A 70 -1.24 -1.55 -2.43
C SER A 70 -2.71 -1.56 -1.98
N GLN A 71 -3.10 -0.64 -1.09
CA GLN A 71 -4.50 -0.52 -0.68
C GLN A 71 -5.39 -0.12 -1.86
N LEU A 72 -4.97 0.88 -2.65
CA LEU A 72 -5.74 1.36 -3.81
C LEU A 72 -5.95 0.27 -4.85
N ALA A 73 -4.96 -0.57 -5.09
CA ALA A 73 -5.07 -1.72 -5.99
C ALA A 73 -6.19 -2.68 -5.54
N LEU A 74 -6.16 -3.10 -4.27
CA LEU A 74 -7.15 -4.03 -3.70
C LEU A 74 -8.54 -3.39 -3.64
N GLU A 75 -8.61 -2.12 -3.26
CA GLU A 75 -9.86 -1.36 -3.20
C GLU A 75 -10.51 -1.23 -4.58
N GLU A 76 -9.74 -0.80 -5.59
CA GLU A 76 -10.25 -0.61 -6.94
C GLU A 76 -10.62 -1.94 -7.60
N MET A 77 -9.91 -3.03 -7.29
CA MET A 77 -10.29 -4.37 -7.72
C MET A 77 -11.69 -4.75 -7.23
N ILE A 78 -11.94 -4.68 -5.91
CA ILE A 78 -13.26 -5.00 -5.34
C ILE A 78 -14.33 -4.05 -5.88
N ARG A 79 -14.02 -2.74 -5.91
CA ARG A 79 -14.93 -1.72 -6.43
C ARG A 79 -15.32 -1.99 -7.89
N SER A 80 -14.35 -2.34 -8.72
CA SER A 80 -14.56 -2.66 -10.14
C SER A 80 -15.47 -3.85 -10.34
N HIS A 81 -15.32 -4.89 -9.52
CA HIS A 81 -16.20 -6.05 -9.56
C HIS A 81 -17.66 -5.64 -9.30
N TYR A 82 -17.91 -4.91 -8.21
CA TYR A 82 -19.27 -4.43 -7.91
C TYR A 82 -19.82 -3.47 -8.96
N ARG A 83 -18.99 -2.60 -9.55
CA ARG A 83 -19.39 -1.76 -10.68
C ARG A 83 -19.86 -2.59 -11.87
N ALA A 84 -19.19 -3.69 -12.18
CA ALA A 84 -19.51 -4.54 -13.33
C ALA A 84 -20.77 -5.40 -13.10
N PHE A 85 -20.99 -5.92 -11.89
CA PHE A 85 -22.07 -6.86 -11.61
C PHE A 85 -23.40 -6.20 -11.21
N SER A 86 -23.37 -5.16 -10.38
CA SER A 86 -24.60 -4.62 -9.76
C SER A 86 -24.70 -3.09 -9.76
N GLY A 87 -23.56 -2.39 -9.88
CA GLY A 87 -23.47 -0.94 -9.70
C GLY A 87 -23.65 -0.47 -8.24
N ASN A 88 -23.90 -1.37 -7.30
CA ASN A 88 -24.12 -1.08 -5.89
C ASN A 88 -23.38 -2.09 -5.01
N VAL A 89 -22.81 -1.62 -3.91
CA VAL A 89 -22.16 -2.50 -2.93
C VAL A 89 -23.23 -3.16 -2.07
N SER A 90 -24.22 -2.38 -1.63
CA SER A 90 -25.41 -2.91 -0.95
C SER A 90 -26.68 -2.28 -1.51
N VAL A 91 -27.85 -2.78 -1.09
CA VAL A 91 -29.16 -2.21 -1.46
C VAL A 91 -29.24 -0.70 -1.19
N ALA A 92 -28.52 -0.20 -0.19
CA ALA A 92 -28.57 1.20 0.23
C ALA A 92 -27.35 2.03 -0.21
N GLN A 93 -26.28 1.42 -0.74
CA GLN A 93 -25.00 2.11 -0.95
C GLN A 93 -24.47 1.93 -2.37
N LYS A 94 -24.32 3.07 -3.07
CA LYS A 94 -23.66 3.15 -4.37
C LYS A 94 -22.18 2.81 -4.24
N VAL A 95 -21.67 2.02 -5.18
CA VAL A 95 -20.29 1.54 -5.19
C VAL A 95 -19.25 2.66 -5.15
N ASP A 96 -19.49 3.77 -5.86
CA ASP A 96 -18.53 4.88 -5.92
C ASP A 96 -18.37 5.64 -4.60
N ARG A 97 -19.34 5.50 -3.69
CA ARG A 97 -19.33 6.15 -2.37
C ARG A 97 -18.94 5.21 -1.24
N ALA A 98 -18.74 3.93 -1.54
CA ALA A 98 -18.29 2.96 -0.54
C ALA A 98 -16.83 3.21 -0.18
N GLY A 99 -16.54 3.22 1.12
CA GLY A 99 -15.16 3.20 1.59
C GLY A 99 -14.57 1.80 1.50
N PHE A 100 -13.25 1.68 1.62
CA PHE A 100 -12.59 0.37 1.54
C PHE A 100 -13.12 -0.64 2.57
N ALA A 101 -13.49 -0.18 3.77
CA ALA A 101 -14.08 -1.05 4.80
C ALA A 101 -15.41 -1.67 4.33
N ASP A 102 -16.31 -0.84 3.81
CA ASP A 102 -17.62 -1.27 3.33
C ASP A 102 -17.47 -2.27 2.17
N LEU A 103 -16.49 -2.04 1.29
CA LEU A 103 -16.17 -2.93 0.18
C LEU A 103 -15.68 -4.29 0.66
N ILE A 104 -14.78 -4.33 1.65
CA ILE A 104 -14.26 -5.59 2.23
C ILE A 104 -15.40 -6.36 2.89
N ASP A 105 -16.15 -5.72 3.77
CA ASP A 105 -17.19 -6.38 4.58
C ASP A 105 -18.29 -6.96 3.69
N GLN A 106 -18.65 -6.25 2.63
CA GLN A 106 -19.65 -6.72 1.68
C GLN A 106 -19.11 -7.82 0.77
N ALA A 107 -17.86 -7.73 0.30
CA ALA A 107 -17.23 -8.80 -0.49
C ALA A 107 -17.08 -10.09 0.31
N GLU A 108 -16.80 -9.99 1.62
CA GLU A 108 -16.82 -11.14 2.53
C GLU A 108 -18.21 -11.74 2.65
N LYS A 109 -19.22 -10.91 2.91
CA LYS A 109 -20.61 -11.33 3.04
C LYS A 109 -21.16 -12.04 1.80
N ASP A 110 -20.76 -11.58 0.61
CA ASP A 110 -21.18 -12.15 -0.67
C ASP A 110 -20.36 -13.40 -1.06
N GLY A 111 -19.34 -13.76 -0.27
CA GLY A 111 -18.49 -14.94 -0.52
C GLY A 111 -17.42 -14.74 -1.59
N TRP A 112 -17.18 -13.49 -2.00
CA TRP A 112 -16.18 -13.09 -2.99
C TRP A 112 -14.78 -13.02 -2.40
N VAL A 113 -14.68 -12.63 -1.13
CA VAL A 113 -13.46 -12.60 -0.32
C VAL A 113 -13.65 -13.53 0.88
N GLU A 114 -12.64 -14.35 1.20
CA GLU A 114 -12.70 -15.25 2.35
C GLU A 114 -12.46 -14.48 3.66
N THR A 115 -12.96 -14.98 4.79
CA THR A 115 -12.82 -14.33 6.10
C THR A 115 -11.37 -14.02 6.48
N GLU A 116 -10.42 -14.92 6.20
CA GLU A 116 -9.01 -14.65 6.50
C GLU A 116 -8.40 -13.58 5.60
N GLU A 117 -8.83 -13.50 4.34
CA GLU A 117 -8.40 -12.46 3.42
C GLU A 117 -8.98 -11.10 3.84
N ALA A 118 -10.28 -11.06 4.21
CA ALA A 118 -10.93 -9.86 4.73
C ALA A 118 -10.22 -9.32 5.98
N LYS A 119 -9.79 -10.20 6.90
CA LYS A 119 -8.96 -9.82 8.05
C LYS A 119 -7.64 -9.15 7.61
N GLN A 120 -6.93 -9.74 6.64
CA GLN A 120 -5.69 -9.17 6.13
C GLN A 120 -5.92 -7.80 5.44
N LEU A 121 -7.00 -7.64 4.68
CA LEU A 121 -7.37 -6.35 4.07
C LEU A 121 -7.67 -5.28 5.13
N HIS A 122 -8.37 -5.64 6.22
CA HIS A 122 -8.57 -4.73 7.35
C HIS A 122 -7.28 -4.40 8.10
N VAL A 123 -6.32 -5.33 8.19
CA VAL A 123 -4.99 -5.07 8.74
C VAL A 123 -4.25 -4.04 7.88
N ILE A 124 -4.25 -4.18 6.54
CA ILE A 124 -3.70 -3.17 5.63
C ILE A 124 -4.28 -1.79 5.94
N ARG A 125 -5.61 -1.69 5.96
CA ARG A 125 -6.31 -0.44 6.21
C ARG A 125 -5.96 0.18 7.56
N LYS A 126 -6.16 -0.59 8.64
CA LYS A 126 -6.12 -0.08 10.02
C LYS A 126 -4.69 0.11 10.54
N ASN A 127 -3.82 -0.86 10.28
CA ASN A 127 -2.52 -0.92 10.93
C ASN A 127 -1.41 -0.31 10.09
N TYR A 128 -1.55 -0.34 8.76
CA TYR A 128 -0.51 0.16 7.87
C TYR A 128 -0.90 1.48 7.19
N ARG A 129 -2.05 1.58 6.53
CA ARG A 129 -2.43 2.79 5.77
C ARG A 129 -2.89 3.94 6.66
N ASN A 130 -3.85 3.68 7.56
CA ASN A 130 -4.47 4.74 8.35
C ASN A 130 -3.49 5.60 9.16
N PRO A 131 -2.44 5.04 9.78
CA PRO A 131 -1.41 5.84 10.45
C PRO A 131 -0.80 6.94 9.59
N TYR A 132 -0.60 6.70 8.29
CA TYR A 132 0.04 7.66 7.38
C TYR A 132 -0.93 8.67 6.76
N VAL A 133 -2.23 8.37 6.68
CA VAL A 133 -3.22 9.24 6.00
C VAL A 133 -4.17 9.94 6.97
N HIS A 134 -4.36 9.38 8.15
CA HIS A 134 -5.15 9.95 9.22
C HIS A 134 -4.31 9.98 10.50
N PRO A 135 -3.18 10.72 10.50
CA PRO A 135 -2.43 10.90 11.74
C PRO A 135 -3.36 11.54 12.78
N HIS A 136 -3.49 10.89 13.93
CA HIS A 136 -4.28 11.46 15.02
C HIS A 136 -3.51 12.66 15.59
N ASP A 137 -3.87 13.87 15.17
CA ASP A 137 -3.37 15.12 15.72
C ASP A 137 -4.02 15.43 17.06
N ASN A 138 -3.87 14.53 18.03
CA ASN A 138 -4.17 14.84 19.43
C ASN A 138 -3.02 15.68 20.00
N LEU A 139 -2.93 16.93 19.56
CA LEU A 139 -2.09 17.97 20.17
C LEU A 139 -2.75 18.58 21.42
N GLY A 140 -3.94 18.11 21.81
CA GLY A 140 -4.68 18.54 23.00
C GLY A 140 -4.53 17.55 24.16
N GLU A 141 -4.03 18.06 25.28
CA GLU A 141 -3.99 17.48 26.64
C GLU A 141 -3.14 16.21 26.83
N ALA A 142 -1.91 16.47 27.27
CA ALA A 142 -0.91 15.49 27.65
C ALA A 142 -1.33 14.67 28.88
N ASN A 143 -1.59 13.38 28.66
CA ASN A 143 -1.30 12.34 29.65
C ASN A 143 -0.15 11.48 29.06
N SER A 144 0.99 11.52 29.73
CA SER A 144 2.31 11.06 29.28
C SER A 144 2.40 9.58 28.90
N ASP A 145 1.46 8.76 29.36
CA ASP A 145 1.61 7.30 29.30
C ASP A 145 0.86 6.67 28.10
N ALA A 146 -0.03 7.41 27.44
CA ALA A 146 -0.81 6.94 26.29
C ALA A 146 -0.25 7.39 24.91
N GLN A 147 0.79 8.24 24.89
CA GLN A 147 1.37 8.78 23.65
C GLN A 147 2.27 7.79 22.90
N ILE A 148 2.76 6.72 23.55
CA ILE A 148 3.70 5.78 22.93
C ILE A 148 2.97 4.78 22.01
N SER A 149 1.66 4.54 22.21
CA SER A 149 0.93 3.50 21.48
C SER A 149 0.05 3.99 20.33
N ASN A 150 -0.28 5.28 20.26
CA ASN A 150 -1.14 5.82 19.20
C ASN A 150 -0.31 6.58 18.15
N PRO A 151 -0.35 6.15 16.87
CA PRO A 151 0.42 6.81 15.82
C PRO A 151 -0.09 8.24 15.59
N ASN A 152 0.71 9.23 15.98
CA ASN A 152 0.50 10.65 15.66
C ASN A 152 1.44 11.08 14.51
N ALA A 153 1.20 12.26 13.92
CA ALA A 153 1.98 12.75 12.78
C ALA A 153 3.50 12.76 13.05
N PHE A 154 3.90 13.11 14.28
CA PHE A 154 5.31 13.13 14.68
C PHE A 154 5.93 11.73 14.66
N THR A 155 5.27 10.72 15.25
CA THR A 155 5.78 9.34 15.25
C THR A 155 5.94 8.78 13.84
N GLN A 156 5.02 9.10 12.91
CA GLN A 156 5.14 8.69 11.51
C GLN A 156 6.27 9.43 10.80
N ALA A 157 6.43 10.74 11.05
CA ALA A 157 7.56 11.50 10.51
C ALA A 157 8.90 10.95 11.01
N VAL A 158 9.01 10.57 12.29
CA VAL A 158 10.20 9.94 12.84
C VAL A 158 10.47 8.60 12.14
N LYS A 159 9.46 7.74 11.93
CA LYS A 159 9.64 6.49 11.17
C LYS A 159 10.14 6.71 9.74
N ILE A 160 9.69 7.78 9.09
CA ILE A 160 10.06 8.09 7.70
C ILE A 160 11.46 8.69 7.61
N TYR A 161 11.78 9.69 8.43
CA TYR A 161 12.99 10.49 8.29
C TYR A 161 14.15 10.05 9.19
N ALA A 162 13.85 9.35 10.29
CA ALA A 162 14.83 8.90 11.26
C ALA A 162 14.45 7.53 11.86
N PRO A 163 14.31 6.47 11.03
CA PRO A 163 13.87 5.15 11.48
C PRO A 163 14.71 4.59 12.64
N GLN A 164 16.00 4.95 12.72
CA GLN A 164 16.91 4.59 13.80
C GLN A 164 16.52 5.13 15.19
N LEU A 165 15.64 6.13 15.27
CA LEU A 165 15.16 6.73 16.52
C LEU A 165 13.79 6.20 16.95
N GLY A 166 13.12 5.40 16.11
CA GLY A 166 11.77 4.90 16.34
C GLY A 166 11.70 3.41 16.69
N HIS A 167 10.50 2.94 17.05
CA HIS A 167 10.20 1.53 17.34
C HIS A 167 9.71 0.72 16.12
N GLY A 168 10.15 1.06 14.91
CA GLY A 168 9.78 0.31 13.70
C GLY A 168 10.24 0.99 12.42
N ASP A 169 10.50 0.18 11.38
CA ASP A 169 10.94 0.63 10.07
C ASP A 169 9.75 0.65 9.08
N VAL A 170 9.53 1.78 8.43
CA VAL A 170 8.51 1.93 7.37
C VAL A 170 8.75 0.97 6.21
N MET A 171 10.01 0.58 5.97
CA MET A 171 10.35 -0.46 5.01
C MET A 171 9.71 -1.81 5.39
N ASP A 172 9.81 -2.21 6.65
CA ASP A 172 9.25 -3.49 7.10
C ASP A 172 7.72 -3.49 7.00
N GLU A 173 7.08 -2.38 7.38
CA GLU A 173 5.63 -2.20 7.22
C GLU A 173 5.21 -2.27 5.74
N ALA A 174 5.92 -1.57 4.87
CA ALA A 174 5.67 -1.62 3.43
C ALA A 174 5.88 -3.04 2.88
N TRP A 175 6.89 -3.77 3.35
CA TRP A 175 7.10 -5.15 2.94
C TRP A 175 5.95 -6.06 3.34
N GLN A 176 5.42 -5.94 4.56
CA GLN A 176 4.25 -6.73 4.98
C GLN A 176 3.04 -6.46 4.08
N VAL A 177 2.78 -5.20 3.75
CA VAL A 177 1.66 -4.82 2.88
C VAL A 177 1.86 -5.34 1.45
N VAL A 178 3.05 -5.14 0.88
CA VAL A 178 3.40 -5.61 -0.47
C VAL A 178 3.30 -7.13 -0.56
N LYS A 179 3.75 -7.85 0.48
CA LYS A 179 3.62 -9.31 0.55
C LYS A 179 2.15 -9.74 0.52
N ILE A 180 1.28 -9.09 1.29
CA ILE A 180 -0.16 -9.37 1.25
C ILE A 180 -0.74 -9.05 -0.14
N LEU A 181 -0.34 -7.93 -0.75
CA LEU A 181 -0.79 -7.55 -2.09
C LEU A 181 -0.45 -8.63 -3.12
N VAL A 182 0.81 -9.05 -3.21
CA VAL A 182 1.24 -10.01 -4.26
C VAL A 182 0.58 -11.38 -4.11
N VAL A 183 0.16 -11.75 -2.90
CA VAL A 183 -0.55 -13.02 -2.64
C VAL A 183 -2.05 -12.88 -2.87
N LEU A 184 -2.68 -11.85 -2.32
CA LEU A 184 -4.14 -11.72 -2.35
C LEU A 184 -4.68 -11.17 -3.66
N PHE A 185 -3.95 -10.27 -4.32
CA PHE A 185 -4.40 -9.62 -5.55
C PHE A 185 -4.72 -10.64 -6.66
N PRO A 186 -3.81 -11.55 -7.07
CA PRO A 186 -4.13 -12.57 -8.07
C PRO A 186 -5.28 -13.49 -7.60
N ARG A 187 -5.21 -13.96 -6.35
CA ARG A 187 -6.18 -14.92 -5.80
C ARG A 187 -7.61 -14.38 -5.80
N ILE A 188 -7.80 -13.14 -5.32
CA ILE A 188 -9.12 -12.49 -5.30
C ILE A 188 -9.57 -12.18 -6.74
N SER A 189 -8.66 -11.69 -7.58
CA SER A 189 -8.96 -11.37 -8.98
C SER A 189 -9.50 -12.58 -9.75
N TYR A 190 -8.85 -13.75 -9.63
CA TYR A 190 -9.30 -14.97 -10.30
C TYR A 190 -10.72 -15.38 -9.90
N ARG A 191 -11.15 -15.10 -8.66
CA ARG A 191 -12.54 -15.34 -8.24
C ARG A 191 -13.52 -14.34 -8.86
N PHE A 192 -13.10 -13.10 -9.09
CA PHE A 192 -13.95 -12.04 -9.65
C PHE A 192 -14.07 -12.11 -11.17
N TRP A 193 -13.01 -12.55 -11.86
CA TRP A 193 -12.94 -12.69 -13.31
C TRP A 193 -12.34 -14.04 -13.68
N PRO A 194 -13.11 -15.14 -13.52
CA PRO A 194 -12.65 -16.45 -13.93
C PRO A 194 -12.35 -16.45 -15.43
N VAL A 195 -11.12 -16.79 -15.80
CA VAL A 195 -10.73 -16.97 -17.21
C VAL A 195 -11.47 -18.19 -17.73
N SER A 196 -12.44 -17.96 -18.63
CA SER A 196 -13.21 -19.00 -19.33
C SER A 196 -12.45 -19.59 -20.49
#